data_AF-A0A1G2CJR5-F1
#
_entry.id   AF-A0A1G2CJR5-F1
#
_cell.length_a   1.000
_cell.length_b   1.000
_cell.length_c   1.000
_cell.angle_alpha   90.00
_cell.angle_beta   90.00
_cell.angle_gamma   90.00
#
_symmetry.space_group_name_H-M   'P 1'
#
loop_
_entity.id
_entity.type
_entity.pdbx_description
1 polymer ?
#
loop_
_entity_poly.entity_id
_entity_poly.type
_entity_poly.pdbx_seq_one_letter_code
_entity_poly.pdbx_strand_id
1 'polypeptide(L)'
;MAISILITNRKIGKSRLYSELNQKGKKMVVPAYQTLLANESGSAEEFRVTRDTIVTVFGVKTTGKYGENDEAPPNRSDAPYRARIRTDGRKGFRLELYELGIGKRQNRSALRGIGKFIRTHIQIHLGPARSEGCFLLTDRKAGRDRFRRAVHRLIREDKRNRVKNPGRLLVRVQNR
;
A
#
# COMPACT_ATOMS: atom_id res chain seq x y z
N MET A 1 -11.72 7.90 10.75
CA MET A 1 -11.51 6.48 11.09
C MET A 1 -10.36 5.99 10.29
N ALA A 2 -9.40 5.35 10.94
CA ALA A 2 -8.06 5.22 10.41
C ALA A 2 -7.57 3.80 10.39
N ILE A 3 -7.10 3.41 9.22
CA ILE A 3 -6.35 2.19 9.05
C ILE A 3 -4.89 2.56 8.97
N SER A 4 -4.12 1.84 9.75
CA SER A 4 -2.69 1.93 9.84
C SER A 4 -2.10 0.76 9.11
N ILE A 5 -1.09 1.06 8.31
CA ILE A 5 -0.46 0.05 7.46
C ILE A 5 1.01 0.01 7.81
N LEU A 6 1.42 -1.13 8.34
CA LEU A 6 2.80 -1.44 8.65
C LEU A 6 3.30 -2.39 7.55
N ILE A 7 4.13 -1.88 6.65
CA ILE A 7 4.82 -2.66 5.62
C ILE A 7 6.28 -2.81 6.05
N THR A 8 6.66 -4.00 6.47
CA THR A 8 7.96 -4.26 7.10
C THR A 8 9.05 -4.64 6.09
N ASN A 9 10.30 -4.71 6.55
CA ASN A 9 11.40 -5.35 5.82
C ASN A 9 11.39 -6.89 5.91
N ARG A 10 10.44 -7.49 6.66
CA ARG A 10 10.38 -8.94 6.85
C ARG A 10 9.90 -9.61 5.56
N LYS A 11 10.81 -10.31 4.89
CA LYS A 11 10.48 -11.20 3.78
C LYS A 11 9.73 -12.41 4.33
N ILE A 12 8.57 -12.69 3.76
CA ILE A 12 7.70 -13.81 4.16
C ILE A 12 7.43 -14.77 3.00
N GLY A 13 8.11 -14.59 1.87
CA GLY A 13 8.06 -15.48 0.73
C GLY A 13 8.44 -14.79 -0.57
N LYS A 14 7.92 -15.34 -1.67
CA LYS A 14 8.09 -14.82 -3.02
C LYS A 14 6.73 -14.65 -3.68
N SER A 15 6.62 -13.72 -4.63
CA SER A 15 5.45 -13.54 -5.48
C SER A 15 5.85 -13.50 -6.95
N ARG A 16 4.87 -13.72 -7.84
CA ARG A 16 5.06 -13.61 -9.29
C ARG A 16 4.51 -12.28 -9.76
N LEU A 17 5.37 -11.47 -10.35
CA LEU A 17 4.96 -10.32 -11.14
C LEU A 17 4.82 -10.69 -12.60
N TYR A 18 3.90 -10.02 -13.26
CA TYR A 18 3.56 -10.20 -14.66
C TYR A 18 3.63 -8.86 -15.34
N SER A 19 4.24 -8.77 -16.52
CA SER A 19 4.39 -7.50 -17.23
C SER A 19 3.06 -6.90 -17.69
N GLU A 20 1.99 -7.69 -17.73
CA GLU A 20 0.66 -7.27 -18.19
C GLU A 20 -0.48 -7.62 -17.22
N LEU A 21 -1.67 -7.08 -17.52
CA LEU A 21 -2.91 -7.36 -16.77
C LEU A 21 -3.29 -8.83 -16.90
N ASN A 22 -4.01 -9.34 -15.90
CA ASN A 22 -4.56 -10.70 -15.92
C ASN A 22 -3.49 -11.80 -16.10
N GLN A 23 -2.29 -11.57 -15.57
CA GLN A 23 -1.20 -12.57 -15.56
C GLN A 23 -0.67 -12.92 -16.95
N LYS A 24 -0.70 -11.95 -17.86
CA LYS A 24 -0.15 -12.06 -19.20
C LYS A 24 1.27 -11.48 -19.27
N GLY A 25 1.95 -11.78 -20.38
CA GLY A 25 3.29 -11.28 -20.67
C GLY A 25 4.40 -11.99 -19.89
N LYS A 26 5.54 -11.31 -19.74
CA LYS A 26 6.72 -11.82 -19.05
C LYS A 26 6.43 -12.01 -17.57
N LYS A 27 7.04 -13.03 -16.96
CA LYS A 27 6.92 -13.33 -15.52
C LYS A 27 8.27 -13.20 -14.83
N MET A 28 8.26 -12.65 -13.62
CA MET A 28 9.44 -12.61 -12.75
C MET A 28 9.03 -12.94 -11.31
N VAL A 29 9.94 -13.58 -10.57
CA VAL A 29 9.76 -13.90 -9.16
C VAL A 29 10.45 -12.82 -8.32
N VAL A 30 9.69 -12.17 -7.45
CA VAL A 30 10.19 -11.10 -6.57
C VAL A 30 9.88 -11.42 -5.10
N PRO A 31 10.57 -10.79 -4.13
CA PRO A 31 10.27 -10.97 -2.72
C PRO A 31 8.85 -10.49 -2.36
N ALA A 32 8.23 -11.19 -1.40
CA ALA A 32 7.00 -10.76 -0.76
C ALA A 32 7.27 -10.39 0.70
N TYR A 33 6.70 -9.28 1.13
CA TYR A 33 6.94 -8.65 2.42
C TYR A 33 5.67 -8.63 3.26
N GLN A 34 5.83 -8.75 4.58
CA GLN A 34 4.73 -8.70 5.53
C GLN A 34 4.11 -7.31 5.58
N THR A 35 2.79 -7.27 5.45
CA THR A 35 1.96 -6.08 5.65
C THR A 35 0.92 -6.33 6.71
N LEU A 36 0.90 -5.51 7.75
CA LEU A 36 -0.13 -5.53 8.78
C LEU A 36 -1.08 -4.35 8.58
N LEU A 37 -2.36 -4.67 8.50
CA LEU A 37 -3.47 -3.73 8.42
C LEU A 37 -4.14 -3.65 9.79
N ALA A 38 -4.03 -2.53 10.50
CA ALA A 38 -4.58 -2.39 11.86
C ALA A 38 -5.54 -1.20 11.96
N ASN A 39 -6.60 -1.33 12.78
CA ASN A 39 -7.49 -0.23 13.15
C ASN A 39 -7.17 0.29 14.55
N GLU A 40 -7.90 1.33 14.98
CA GLU A 40 -7.71 1.94 16.29
C GLU A 40 -8.34 1.12 17.42
N SER A 41 -9.30 0.26 17.08
CA SER A 41 -9.92 -0.69 18.03
C SER A 41 -9.00 -1.86 18.44
N GLY A 42 -7.78 -1.95 17.88
CA GLY A 42 -6.81 -3.01 18.19
C GLY A 42 -6.92 -4.26 17.31
N SER A 43 -7.89 -4.33 16.39
CA SER A 43 -7.97 -5.40 15.40
C SER A 43 -6.90 -5.22 14.33
N ALA A 44 -6.29 -6.34 13.92
CA ALA A 44 -5.32 -6.34 12.84
C ALA A 44 -5.54 -7.52 11.87
N GLU A 45 -5.05 -7.38 10.65
CA GLU A 45 -5.08 -8.43 9.65
C GLU A 45 -3.81 -8.40 8.80
N GLU A 46 -3.22 -9.58 8.58
CA GLU A 46 -1.97 -9.72 7.83
C GLU A 46 -2.22 -9.99 6.34
N PHE A 47 -1.41 -9.34 5.52
CA PHE A 47 -1.33 -9.47 4.08
C PHE A 47 0.12 -9.55 3.63
N ARG A 48 0.31 -9.92 2.36
CA ARG A 48 1.61 -9.91 1.72
C ARG A 48 1.58 -8.97 0.54
N VAL A 49 2.62 -8.15 0.42
CA VAL A 49 2.81 -7.24 -0.71
C VAL A 49 4.19 -7.43 -1.31
N THR A 50 4.31 -7.19 -2.60
CA THR A 50 5.62 -6.89 -3.21
C THR A 50 5.88 -5.39 -3.06
N ARG A 51 7.15 -5.02 -2.99
CA ARG A 51 7.59 -3.61 -2.99
C ARG A 51 8.18 -3.19 -4.32
N ASP A 52 8.41 -4.16 -5.19
CA ASP A 52 8.84 -4.00 -6.56
C ASP A 52 7.73 -3.44 -7.45
N THR A 53 8.11 -2.58 -8.39
CA THR A 53 7.21 -2.15 -9.45
C THR A 53 7.57 -2.74 -10.80
N ILE A 54 6.55 -3.02 -11.61
CA ILE A 54 6.69 -3.69 -12.90
C ILE A 54 7.66 -3.00 -13.84
N VAL A 55 7.68 -1.66 -13.81
CA VAL A 55 8.52 -0.83 -14.66
C VAL A 55 10.00 -1.17 -14.43
N THR A 56 10.42 -1.21 -13.17
CA THR A 56 11.76 -1.66 -12.76
C THR A 56 12.01 -3.13 -13.14
N VAL A 57 11.08 -4.02 -12.76
CA VAL A 57 11.24 -5.48 -12.85
C VAL A 57 11.40 -5.96 -14.29
N PHE A 58 10.74 -5.31 -15.25
CA PHE A 58 10.78 -5.71 -16.66
C PHE A 58 11.61 -4.77 -17.54
N GLY A 59 12.48 -3.95 -16.93
CA GLY A 59 13.53 -3.20 -17.64
C GLY A 59 13.02 -2.06 -18.51
N VAL A 60 11.83 -1.52 -18.24
CA VAL A 60 11.40 -0.28 -18.89
C VAL A 60 12.15 0.85 -18.19
N LYS A 61 13.15 1.43 -18.86
CA LYS A 61 13.98 2.55 -18.38
C LYS A 61 13.12 3.76 -18.01
N THR A 62 12.52 3.78 -16.83
CA THR A 62 12.37 5.02 -16.09
C THR A 62 13.09 4.80 -14.77
N THR A 63 14.15 5.58 -14.59
CA THR A 63 14.89 5.69 -13.34
C THR A 63 13.95 6.29 -12.30
N GLY A 64 13.11 5.42 -11.76
CA GLY A 64 12.28 5.74 -10.63
C GLY A 64 13.17 6.10 -9.45
N LYS A 65 12.82 7.15 -8.72
CA LYS A 65 13.52 7.57 -7.49
C LYS A 65 13.20 6.60 -6.33
N TYR A 66 13.31 5.30 -6.58
CA TYR A 66 13.02 4.24 -5.62
C TYR A 66 14.28 3.94 -4.78
N GLY A 67 14.16 3.14 -3.72
CA GLY A 67 15.21 3.01 -2.70
C GLY A 67 16.43 2.24 -3.20
N GLU A 68 17.24 1.71 -2.27
CA GLU A 68 18.17 0.63 -2.62
C GLU A 68 17.38 -0.51 -3.29
N ASN A 69 17.78 -0.90 -4.50
CA ASN A 69 17.10 -1.90 -5.36
C ASN A 69 15.76 -1.48 -5.97
N ASP A 70 15.48 -0.18 -6.09
CA ASP A 70 14.28 0.34 -6.77
C ASP A 70 12.93 -0.11 -6.17
N GLU A 71 12.94 -0.54 -4.90
CA GLU A 71 11.74 -0.90 -4.16
C GLU A 71 11.07 0.32 -3.47
N ALA A 72 9.77 0.21 -3.22
CA ALA A 72 9.04 1.09 -2.31
C ALA A 72 9.53 0.86 -0.86
N PRO A 73 9.91 1.91 -0.09
CA PRO A 73 10.50 1.73 1.21
C PRO A 73 9.45 1.18 2.17
N PRO A 74 9.87 0.37 3.15
CA PRO A 74 9.03 0.09 4.29
C PRO A 74 8.75 1.39 5.06
N ASN A 75 7.72 1.36 5.90
CA ASN A 75 7.50 2.45 6.83
C ASN A 75 8.64 2.55 7.85
N ARG A 76 8.77 3.73 8.48
CA ARG A 76 9.65 3.88 9.65
C ARG A 76 9.00 3.17 10.84
N SER A 77 9.81 2.59 11.73
CA SER A 77 9.33 1.79 12.87
C SER A 77 8.42 2.60 13.81
N ASP A 78 8.67 3.90 13.93
CA ASP A 78 7.92 4.87 14.74
C ASP A 78 6.69 5.47 14.02
N ALA A 79 6.55 5.26 12.70
CA ALA A 79 5.56 5.93 11.88
C ALA A 79 4.95 5.00 10.82
N PRO A 80 3.90 4.22 11.17
CA PRO A 80 3.18 3.41 10.19
C PRO A 80 2.52 4.29 9.12
N TYR A 81 2.37 3.75 7.92
CA TYR A 81 1.70 4.45 6.83
C TYR A 81 0.22 4.66 7.15
N ARG A 82 -0.29 5.78 6.65
CA ARG A 82 -1.71 6.12 6.59
C ARG A 82 -2.21 5.82 5.20
N ALA A 83 -3.52 5.62 5.07
CA ALA A 83 -4.14 5.33 3.79
C ALA A 83 -5.33 6.24 3.50
N ARG A 84 -5.74 6.29 2.23
CA ARG A 84 -7.09 6.68 1.82
C ARG A 84 -7.63 5.66 0.86
N ILE A 85 -8.89 5.30 1.04
CA ILE A 85 -9.57 4.45 0.07
C ILE A 85 -9.78 5.26 -1.19
N ARG A 86 -9.34 4.70 -2.31
CA ARG A 86 -9.58 5.20 -3.66
C ARG A 86 -10.42 4.16 -4.39
N THR A 87 -11.57 4.58 -4.87
CA THR A 87 -12.49 3.77 -5.69
C THR A 87 -12.66 4.32 -7.10
N ASP A 88 -11.95 5.41 -7.42
CA ASP A 88 -12.13 6.16 -8.66
C ASP A 88 -11.58 5.42 -9.88
N GLY A 89 -12.41 5.33 -10.93
CA GLY A 89 -12.04 4.86 -12.26
C GLY A 89 -11.90 3.34 -12.43
N ARG A 90 -11.46 2.93 -13.63
CA ARG A 90 -11.33 1.51 -14.05
C ARG A 90 -10.34 0.67 -13.23
N LYS A 91 -9.56 1.30 -12.34
CA LYS A 91 -8.52 0.65 -11.51
C LYS A 91 -9.09 -0.03 -10.25
N GLY A 92 -10.34 0.25 -9.88
CA GLY A 92 -11.01 -0.38 -8.75
C GLY A 92 -10.45 0.00 -7.38
N PHE A 93 -10.76 -0.82 -6.37
CA PHE A 93 -10.40 -0.61 -4.96
C PHE A 93 -8.88 -0.60 -4.76
N ARG A 94 -8.37 0.49 -4.19
CA ARG A 94 -6.96 0.65 -3.79
C ARG A 94 -6.83 1.55 -2.58
N LEU A 95 -5.72 1.42 -1.87
CA LEU A 95 -5.37 2.33 -0.78
C LEU A 95 -4.22 3.21 -1.21
N GLU A 96 -4.40 4.52 -1.25
CA GLU A 96 -3.31 5.46 -1.47
C GLU A 96 -2.67 5.83 -0.14
N LEU A 97 -1.36 5.65 -0.04
CA LEU A 97 -0.58 5.76 1.18
C LEU A 97 -0.04 7.18 1.38
N TYR A 98 0.12 7.56 2.65
CA TYR A 98 0.78 8.81 3.02
C TYR A 98 1.36 8.75 4.44
N GLU A 99 2.28 9.66 4.75
CA GLU A 99 2.83 9.90 6.08
C GLU A 99 2.38 11.26 6.64
N LEU A 100 2.20 11.33 7.96
CA LEU A 100 1.96 12.61 8.63
C LEU A 100 3.28 13.38 8.73
N GLY A 101 3.22 14.69 8.48
CA GLY A 101 4.41 15.56 8.53
C GLY A 101 5.34 15.45 7.33
N ILE A 102 5.00 14.65 6.31
CA ILE A 102 5.76 14.54 5.06
C ILE A 102 5.01 15.26 3.93
N GLY A 103 5.72 16.12 3.19
CA GLY A 103 5.15 16.95 2.12
C GLY A 103 4.53 18.26 2.62
N LYS A 104 3.87 19.02 1.72
CA LYS A 104 3.14 20.24 2.10
C LYS A 104 2.03 19.90 3.11
N ARG A 105 1.67 20.82 4.01
CA ARG A 105 0.73 20.64 5.15
C ARG A 105 -0.63 19.97 4.82
N GLN A 106 -1.01 19.91 3.54
CA GLN A 106 -2.25 19.27 3.06
C GLN A 106 -2.02 18.09 2.09
N ASN A 107 -0.77 17.77 1.74
CA ASN A 107 -0.46 16.77 0.73
C ASN A 107 -0.54 15.34 1.28
N ARG A 108 -1.76 14.81 1.38
CA ARG A 108 -2.08 13.43 1.80
C ARG A 108 -1.84 12.39 0.71
N SER A 109 -0.76 12.55 -0.03
CA SER A 109 -0.31 11.58 -1.02
C SER A 109 1.19 11.29 -0.91
N ALA A 110 1.87 11.92 0.05
CA ALA A 110 3.31 11.88 0.18
C ALA A 110 3.77 10.86 1.22
N LEU A 111 4.82 10.09 0.90
CA LEU A 111 5.55 9.25 1.84
C LEU A 111 7.04 9.32 1.57
N ARG A 112 7.85 8.97 2.57
CA ARG A 112 9.31 8.85 2.49
C ARG A 112 9.78 7.45 2.90
N GLY A 113 9.09 6.83 3.86
CA GLY A 113 9.52 5.61 4.53
C GLY A 113 10.89 5.80 5.17
N ILE A 114 11.69 4.73 5.14
CA ILE A 114 13.13 4.78 5.47
C ILE A 114 14.02 5.31 4.33
N GLY A 115 13.42 5.70 3.18
CA GLY A 115 14.15 6.14 2.00
C GLY A 115 14.62 7.60 2.08
N LYS A 116 15.52 7.99 1.18
CA LYS A 116 16.05 9.37 1.09
C LYS A 116 15.11 10.37 0.39
N PHE A 117 14.20 9.87 -0.45
CA PHE A 117 13.35 10.71 -1.31
C PHE A 117 11.87 10.66 -0.90
N ILE A 118 11.21 11.83 -0.89
CA ILE A 118 9.76 11.93 -0.78
C ILE A 118 9.12 11.49 -2.11
N ARG A 119 8.04 10.73 -2.01
CA ARG A 119 7.31 10.12 -3.12
C ARG A 119 5.84 10.43 -2.99
N THR A 120 5.15 10.52 -4.11
CA THR A 120 3.71 10.80 -4.13
C THR A 120 2.92 9.68 -4.82
N HIS A 121 1.63 9.59 -4.49
CA HIS A 121 0.68 8.68 -5.16
C HIS A 121 0.99 7.20 -5.03
N ILE A 122 1.71 6.81 -3.99
CA ILE A 122 2.00 5.41 -3.70
C ILE A 122 0.72 4.71 -3.26
N GLN A 123 0.45 3.52 -3.81
CA GLN A 123 -0.79 2.80 -3.58
C GLN A 123 -0.54 1.33 -3.22
N ILE A 124 -1.44 0.74 -2.43
CA ILE A 124 -1.64 -0.71 -2.33
C ILE A 124 -2.78 -1.08 -3.27
N HIS A 125 -2.50 -1.90 -4.28
CA HIS A 125 -3.51 -2.34 -5.22
C HIS A 125 -3.21 -3.74 -5.77
N LEU A 126 -4.08 -4.20 -6.67
CA LEU A 126 -3.93 -5.45 -7.38
C LEU A 126 -3.79 -5.28 -8.88
N GLY A 127 -3.21 -6.31 -9.48
CA GLY A 127 -2.87 -6.31 -10.89
C GLY A 127 -1.50 -5.70 -11.13
N PRO A 128 -1.06 -5.67 -12.40
CA PRO A 128 0.23 -5.13 -12.76
C PRO A 128 0.37 -3.69 -12.27
N ALA A 129 1.48 -3.39 -11.59
CA ALA A 129 1.94 -2.04 -11.37
C ALA A 129 1.89 -1.25 -12.69
N ARG A 130 0.98 -0.28 -12.73
CA ARG A 130 0.94 0.76 -13.77
C ARG A 130 1.43 2.10 -13.24
N SER A 131 1.81 2.15 -11.97
CA SER A 131 2.39 3.30 -11.31
C SER A 131 3.63 2.83 -10.59
N GLU A 132 4.67 3.62 -10.74
CA GLU A 132 5.92 3.41 -10.07
C GLU A 132 5.76 3.53 -8.53
N GLY A 133 6.58 2.81 -7.76
CA GLY A 133 6.59 2.79 -6.29
C GLY A 133 5.41 2.15 -5.54
N CYS A 134 4.45 1.50 -6.21
CA CYS A 134 3.29 0.90 -5.55
C CYS A 134 3.57 -0.47 -4.91
N PHE A 135 2.79 -0.82 -3.89
CA PHE A 135 2.79 -2.13 -3.25
C PHE A 135 1.73 -3.02 -3.88
N LEU A 136 2.10 -4.22 -4.32
CA LEU A 136 1.18 -5.13 -5.01
C LEU A 136 0.83 -6.31 -4.14
N LEU A 137 -0.47 -6.55 -3.91
CA LEU A 137 -0.93 -7.73 -3.18
C LEU A 137 -0.63 -9.01 -3.96
N THR A 138 -0.20 -10.07 -3.27
CA THR A 138 0.28 -11.31 -3.90
C THR A 138 -0.84 -12.27 -4.31
N ASP A 139 -2.04 -12.16 -3.71
CA ASP A 139 -3.04 -13.24 -3.73
C ASP A 139 -4.14 -13.07 -4.80
N ARG A 140 -3.84 -12.36 -5.91
CA ARG A 140 -4.74 -12.18 -7.06
C ARG A 140 -6.10 -11.57 -6.67
N LYS A 141 -7.16 -11.88 -7.43
CA LYS A 141 -8.55 -11.42 -7.18
C LYS A 141 -9.03 -11.81 -5.77
N ALA A 142 -8.75 -13.03 -5.32
CA ALA A 142 -9.12 -13.49 -3.97
C ALA A 142 -8.46 -12.62 -2.89
N GLY A 143 -7.18 -12.31 -3.05
CA GLY A 143 -6.44 -11.33 -2.26
C GLY A 143 -7.09 -9.96 -2.24
N ARG A 144 -7.59 -9.48 -3.39
CA ARG A 144 -8.30 -8.18 -3.47
C ARG A 144 -9.49 -8.17 -2.58
N ASP A 145 -10.30 -9.20 -2.75
CA ASP A 145 -11.62 -9.23 -2.16
C ASP A 145 -11.48 -9.45 -0.66
N ARG A 146 -10.51 -10.26 -0.23
CA ARG A 146 -10.08 -10.37 1.16
C ARG A 146 -9.59 -9.03 1.71
N PHE A 147 -8.65 -8.37 1.05
CA PHE A 147 -8.10 -7.08 1.48
C PHE A 147 -9.18 -5.99 1.58
N ARG A 148 -10.05 -5.89 0.58
CA ARG A 148 -11.20 -4.99 0.58
C ARG A 148 -12.15 -5.29 1.74
N ARG A 149 -12.50 -6.56 1.95
CA ARG A 149 -13.37 -6.97 3.08
C ARG A 149 -12.74 -6.63 4.42
N ALA A 150 -11.44 -6.89 4.59
CA ALA A 150 -10.68 -6.56 5.79
C ALA A 150 -10.71 -5.06 6.08
N VAL A 151 -10.40 -4.23 5.09
CA VAL A 151 -10.47 -2.76 5.20
C VAL A 151 -11.85 -2.30 5.65
N HIS A 152 -12.92 -2.78 5.02
CA HIS A 152 -14.27 -2.39 5.41
C HIS A 152 -14.70 -2.92 6.77
N ARG A 153 -14.26 -4.13 7.15
CA ARG A 153 -14.50 -4.72 8.47
C ARG A 153 -13.85 -3.86 9.56
N LEU A 154 -12.56 -3.57 9.42
CA LEU A 154 -11.78 -2.76 10.35
C LEU A 154 -12.38 -1.35 10.55
N ILE A 155 -12.85 -0.70 9.48
CA ILE A 155 -13.55 0.58 9.56
C ILE A 155 -14.88 0.47 10.31
N ARG A 156 -15.65 -0.61 10.08
CA ARG A 156 -16.93 -0.83 10.76
C ARG A 156 -16.74 -1.09 12.25
N GLU A 157 -15.68 -1.78 12.64
CA GLU A 157 -15.33 -2.01 14.04
C GLU A 157 -15.04 -0.70 14.77
N ASP A 158 -14.22 0.18 14.20
CA ASP A 158 -13.97 1.51 14.77
C ASP A 158 -15.25 2.35 14.91
N LYS A 159 -16.18 2.25 13.93
CA LYS A 159 -17.51 2.88 14.03
C LYS A 159 -18.30 2.36 15.22
N ARG A 160 -18.38 1.03 15.34
CA ARG A 160 -19.14 0.37 16.40
C ARG A 160 -18.61 0.73 17.78
N ASN A 161 -17.28 0.83 17.92
CA ASN A 161 -16.61 1.13 19.18
C ASN A 161 -16.56 2.63 19.51
N ARG A 162 -17.22 3.48 18.72
CA ARG A 162 -17.28 4.94 18.92
C ARG A 162 -15.90 5.57 19.14
N VAL A 163 -14.89 5.16 18.39
CA VAL A 163 -13.57 5.78 18.44
C VAL A 163 -13.68 7.22 17.92
N LYS A 164 -13.71 8.20 18.84
CA LYS A 164 -14.02 9.63 18.57
C LYS A 164 -12.80 10.49 18.23
N ASN A 165 -11.60 10.10 18.66
CA ASN A 165 -10.36 10.90 18.52
C ASN A 165 -9.27 10.12 17.76
N PRO A 166 -9.17 10.27 16.43
CA PRO A 166 -8.17 9.60 15.61
C PRO A 166 -6.77 10.27 15.69
N GLY A 167 -6.38 10.75 16.88
CA GLY A 167 -5.28 11.70 17.13
C GLY A 167 -3.87 11.22 16.76
N ARG A 168 -3.72 9.94 16.45
CA ARG A 168 -2.56 9.33 15.79
C ARG A 168 -3.23 8.27 14.97
N LEU A 169 -3.06 8.14 13.66
CA LEU A 169 -3.86 7.24 12.82
C LEU A 169 -5.08 7.99 12.26
N LEU A 170 -4.96 8.54 11.05
CA LEU A 170 -6.06 9.13 10.26
C LEU A 170 -6.10 8.52 8.86
N VAL A 171 -7.26 8.02 8.42
CA VAL A 171 -7.68 7.85 7.02
C VAL A 171 -8.85 8.82 6.78
N ARG A 172 -8.92 9.45 5.60
CA ARG A 172 -10.12 10.14 5.11
C ARG A 172 -10.62 9.40 3.87
N VAL A 173 -11.90 9.00 3.87
CA VAL A 173 -12.59 8.60 2.65
C VAL A 173 -12.86 9.88 1.86
N GLN A 174 -12.29 10.00 0.66
CA GLN A 174 -12.65 11.06 -0.28
C GLN A 174 -13.53 10.44 -1.35
N ASN A 175 -14.83 10.73 -1.28
CA ASN A 175 -15.67 10.62 -2.46
C ASN A 175 -15.25 11.78 -3.38
N ARG A 176 -14.86 11.46 -4.61
CA ARG A 176 -14.81 12.45 -5.69
C ARG A 176 -16.15 12.40 -6.39
#